data_AF-A0A7V6JHQ0-F1
#
_entry.id   AF-A0A7V6JHQ0-F1
#
_cell.length_a   1.000
_cell.length_b   1.000
_cell.length_c   1.000
_cell.angle_alpha   90.00
_cell.angle_beta   90.00
_cell.angle_gamma   90.00
#
_symmetry.space_group_name_H-M   'P 1'
#
loop_
_entity.id
_entity.type
_entity.pdbx_description
1 polymer ?
#
loop_
_entity_poly.entity_id
_entity_poly.type
_entity_poly.pdbx_seq_one_letter_code
_entity_poly.pdbx_strand_id
1 'polypeptide(L)' 'MITTLSVVIIGFMFIIIDLIPMYQNKEWTSFFLSVALLAAALVLVILIDLKIKIPSPSDYIEKAVIFIFGLE' A
#
# COMPACT_ATOMS: atom_id res chain seq x y z
N MET A 1 7.69 -13.71 4.10
CA MET A 1 7.19 -14.86 3.31
C MET A 1 5.73 -15.15 3.61
N ILE A 2 5.33 -15.44 4.86
CA ILE A 2 3.91 -15.66 5.22
C ILE A 2 3.05 -14.42 4.89
N THR A 3 3.49 -13.23 5.30
CA THR A 3 2.78 -11.97 5.02
C THR A 3 2.59 -11.74 3.52
N THR A 4 3.62 -12.00 2.73
CA THR A 4 3.59 -11.91 1.26
C THR A 4 2.55 -12.85 0.67
N LEU A 5 2.53 -14.11 1.12
CA LEU A 5 1.57 -15.11 0.68
C LEU A 5 0.13 -14.70 1.01
N SER A 6 -0.12 -14.22 2.24
CA SER A 6 -1.44 -13.72 2.64
C SER A 6 -1.90 -12.55 1.78
N VAL A 7 -1.03 -11.58 1.51
CA VAL A 7 -1.35 -10.41 0.69
C VAL A 7 -1.64 -10.80 -0.76
N VAL A 8 -0.91 -11.78 -1.31
CA VAL A 8 -1.18 -12.29 -2.66
C VAL A 8 -2.55 -12.97 -2.73
N ILE A 9 -2.91 -13.79 -1.74
CA ILE A 9 -4.22 -14.47 -1.70
C ILE A 9 -5.35 -13.45 -1.59
N ILE A 10 -5.24 -12.50 -0.66
CA ILE A 10 -6.25 -11.44 -0.47
C ILE A 10 -6.34 -10.56 -1.72
N GLY A 11 -5.20 -10.18 -2.30
CA GLY A 11 -5.15 -9.40 -3.53
C GLY A 11 -5.82 -10.11 -4.70
N PHE A 12 -5.65 -11.43 -4.81
CA PHE A 12 -6.32 -12.23 -5.84
C PHE A 12 -7.83 -12.25 -5.67
N MET A 13 -8.33 -12.41 -4.43
CA MET A 13 -9.77 -12.28 -4.14
C MET A 13 -10.28 -10.88 -4.50
N PHE A 14 -9.53 -9.83 -4.18
CA PHE A 14 -9.88 -8.44 -4.49
C PHE A 14 -9.99 -8.19 -6.00
N ILE A 15 -9.10 -8.80 -6.79
CA ILE A 15 -9.15 -8.74 -8.27
C ILE A 15 -10.48 -9.29 -8.78
N ILE A 16 -10.91 -10.45 -8.27
CA ILE A 16 -12.11 -11.14 -8.75
C ILE A 16 -13.39 -10.44 -8.31
N ILE A 17 -13.45 -10.03 -7.04
CA ILE A 17 -14.67 -9.50 -6.43
C ILE A 17 -14.92 -8.03 -6.80
N ASP A 18 -13.85 -7.25 -6.98
CA ASP A 18 -13.99 -5.79 -7.10
C ASP A 18 -13.41 -5.27 -8.43
N LEU A 19 -12.17 -5.63 -8.74
CA LEU A 19 -11.44 -5.07 -9.90
C LEU A 19 -12.03 -5.50 -11.25
N ILE A 20 -12.45 -6.76 -11.39
CA ILE A 20 -13.14 -7.26 -12.61
C ILE A 20 -14.50 -6.57 -12.78
N PRO A 21 -15.40 -6.54 -11.78
CA PRO A 21 -16.65 -5.79 -11.88
C PRO A 21 -16.46 -4.30 -12.15
N MET A 22 -15.51 -3.63 -11.49
CA MET A 22 -15.20 -2.21 -11.74
C MET A 22 -14.82 -1.95 -13.20
N TYR A 23 -13.99 -2.82 -13.78
CA TYR A 23 -13.62 -2.74 -15.19
C TYR A 23 -14.84 -2.93 -16.11
N GLN A 24 -15.68 -3.92 -15.81
CA GLN A 24 -16.90 -4.20 -16.57
C GLN A 24 -17.93 -3.06 -16.49
N ASN A 25 -18.06 -2.44 -15.32
CA ASN A 25 -18.93 -1.29 -15.06
C ASN A 25 -18.36 0.04 -15.58
N LYS A 26 -17.17 0.02 -16.21
CA LYS A 26 -16.48 1.20 -16.77
C LYS A 26 -16.18 2.27 -15.72
N GLU A 27 -16.01 1.88 -14.46
CA GLU A 27 -15.61 2.77 -13.38
C GLU A 27 -14.09 3.00 -13.44
N TRP A 28 -13.61 3.59 -14.54
CA TRP A 28 -12.19 3.70 -14.86
C TRP A 28 -11.36 4.36 -13.76
N THR A 29 -11.85 5.46 -13.20
CA THR A 29 -11.15 6.18 -12.13
C THR A 29 -10.95 5.30 -10.89
N SER A 30 -12.02 4.61 -10.45
CA SER A 30 -11.98 3.70 -9.31
C SER A 30 -11.10 2.48 -9.59
N PHE A 31 -11.19 1.94 -10.80
CA PHE A 31 -10.37 0.82 -11.26
C PHE A 31 -8.88 1.17 -11.22
N PHE A 32 -8.47 2.27 -11.86
CA PHE A 32 -7.05 2.68 -11.90
C PHE A 32 -6.51 3.01 -10.51
N LEU A 33 -7.32 3.66 -9.67
CA LEU A 33 -6.93 3.94 -8.28
C LEU A 33 -6.70 2.64 -7.50
N SER A 34 -7.62 1.69 -7.61
CA SER A 34 -7.55 0.40 -6.91
C SER A 34 -6.39 -0.47 -7.41
N VAL A 35 -6.13 -0.49 -8.72
CA VAL A 35 -4.96 -1.15 -9.32
C VAL A 35 -3.67 -0.52 -8.79
N ALA A 36 -3.58 0.80 -8.77
CA ALA A 36 -2.38 1.51 -8.28
C ALA A 36 -2.13 1.23 -6.79
N LEU A 37 -3.19 1.23 -5.97
CA LEU A 37 -3.12 0.89 -4.55
C LEU A 37 -2.67 -0.56 -4.34
N LEU A 38 -3.24 -1.51 -5.10
CA LEU A 38 -2.87 -2.92 -5.01
C LEU A 38 -1.40 -3.13 -5.41
N ALA A 39 -0.94 -2.47 -6.48
CA ALA A 39 0.46 -2.50 -6.90
C ALA A 39 1.38 -1.91 -5.82
N ALA A 40 1.03 -0.77 -5.23
CA ALA A 40 1.80 -0.17 -4.15
C ALA A 40 1.88 -1.09 -2.91
N ALA A 41 0.77 -1.75 -2.55
CA ALA A 41 0.74 -2.71 -1.45
C ALA A 41 1.67 -3.90 -1.71
N LEU A 42 1.68 -4.45 -2.93
CA LEU A 42 2.58 -5.54 -3.32
C LEU A 42 4.06 -5.11 -3.22
N VAL A 43 4.40 -3.91 -3.71
CA VAL A 43 5.76 -3.38 -3.60
C VAL A 43 6.17 -3.24 -2.13
N LEU A 44 5.33 -2.64 -1.29
CA LEU A 44 5.63 -2.48 0.14
C LEU A 44 5.87 -3.81 0.83
N VAL A 45 5.05 -4.81 0.55
CA VAL A 45 5.17 -6.14 1.18
C VAL A 45 6.45 -6.85 0.73
N ILE A 46 6.84 -6.71 -0.53
CA ILE A 46 8.12 -7.22 -1.03
C ILE A 46 9.29 -6.51 -0.31
N LEU A 47 9.24 -5.19 -0.17
CA LEU A 47 10.27 -4.41 0.54
C LEU A 47 10.41 -4.86 2.02
N ILE A 48 9.27 -5.10 2.69
CA ILE A 48 9.25 -5.62 4.07
C ILE A 48 9.89 -7.02 4.13
N ASP A 49 9.57 -7.90 3.17
CA ASP A 49 10.10 -9.26 3.16
C ASP A 49 11.61 -9.30 2.90
N LEU A 50 12.11 -8.38 2.08
CA LEU A 50 13.55 -8.16 1.86
C LEU A 50 14.26 -7.55 3.08
N LYS A 51 13.56 -7.35 4.20
CA LYS A 51 14.05 -6.68 5.43
C LYS A 51 14.67 -5.31 5.15
N ILE A 52 14.22 -4.65 4.09
CA ILE A 52 14.59 -3.26 3.85
C ILE A 52 13.95 -2.46 4.98
N LYS A 53 14.78 -1.80 5.79
CA LYS A 53 14.30 -0.91 6.85
C LYS A 53 13.52 0.22 6.18
N ILE A 54 12.20 0.10 6.17
CA ILE A 54 11.32 1.20 5.81
C ILE A 54 11.36 2.13 7.02
N PRO A 55 11.94 3.34 6.89
CA PRO A 55 11.99 4.29 8.00
C PRO A 55 10.58 4.58 8.46
N SER A 56 10.39 4.69 9.78
CA SER A 56 9.05 4.81 10.31
C SER A 56 8.48 6.17 9.90
N PRO A 57 7.21 6.26 9.46
CA PRO A 57 6.58 7.55 9.20
C PRO A 57 6.63 8.47 10.42
N SER A 58 6.57 7.90 11.63
CA SER A 58 6.73 8.62 12.89
C SER A 58 8.07 9.35 12.99
N ASP A 59 9.16 8.79 12.47
CA ASP A 59 10.49 9.45 12.51
C ASP A 59 10.47 10.76 11.70
N TYR A 60 9.70 10.81 10.63
CA TYR A 60 9.54 12.01 9.80
C TYR A 60 8.52 12.99 10.38
N ILE A 61 7.43 12.48 10.94
CA ILE A 61 6.41 13.30 11.60
C ILE A 61 6.99 13.97 12.84
N GLU A 62 7.75 13.23 13.66
CA GLU A 62 8.44 13.76 14.84
C GLU A 62 9.38 14.90 14.45
N LYS A 63 10.21 14.71 13.41
CA LYS A 63 11.07 15.78 12.88
C LYS A 63 10.27 16.98 12.37
N ALA A 64 9.13 16.75 11.70
CA ALA A 64 8.28 17.84 11.23
C ALA A 64 7.64 18.61 12.40
N VAL A 65 7.18 17.92 13.44
CA VAL A 65 6.60 18.53 14.64
C VAL A 65 7.67 19.30 15.41
N ILE A 66 8.86 18.71 15.64
CA ILE A 66 10.00 19.39 16.25
C ILE A 66 10.38 20.64 15.46
N PHE A 67 10.43 20.57 14.13
CA PHE A 67 10.75 21.71 13.26
C PHE A 67 9.69 22.82 13.32
N ILE A 68 8.40 22.46 13.34
CA ILE A 68 7.29 23.44 13.39
C ILE A 68 7.19 24.10 14.77
N PHE A 69 7.37 23.32 15.86
CA PHE A 69 7.18 23.79 17.22
C PHE A 69 8.48 24.23 17.92
N GLY A 70 9.65 24.07 17.29
CA GLY A 70 10.94 24.45 17.86
C GLY A 70 11.28 23.69 19.15
N LEU A 71 10.80 22.45 19.27
CA LEU A 71 11.05 21.59 20.42
C LEU A 71 12.44 20.94 20.27
N GLU A 72 13.50 21.68 20.62
CA GLU A 72 14.87 21.15 20.71
C GLU A 72 15.05 20.16 21.87
#